data_AF-A0A349EFT3-F1
#
_entry.id   AF-A0A349EFT3-F1
#
_cell.length_a   1.000
_cell.length_b   1.000
_cell.length_c   1.000
_cell.angle_alpha   90.00
_cell.angle_beta   90.00
_cell.angle_gamma   90.00
#
_symmetry.space_group_name_H-M   'P 1'
#
loop_
_entity.id
_entity.type
_entity.pdbx_description
1 polymer ?
#
loop_
_entity_poly.entity_id
_entity_poly.type
_entity_poly.pdbx_seq_one_letter_code
_entity_poly.pdbx_strand_id
1 'polypeptide(L)' 'FVVIRFREPRKTQPDFTYLLHMIHDSFMSRRNTIVVPGGKMGFAMELILQPLIEQLIRREY' A
#
# COMPACT_ATOMS: atom_id res chain seq x y z
N PHE A 1 8.35 -0.35 -13.23
CA PHE A 1 7.72 -0.78 -11.96
C PHE A 1 8.13 0.15 -10.85
N VAL A 2 7.31 0.27 -9.81
CA VAL A 2 7.57 1.03 -8.58
C VAL A 2 7.59 0.03 -7.42
N VAL A 3 8.53 0.19 -6.50
CA VAL A 3 8.66 -0.66 -5.32
C VAL A 3 8.21 0.12 -4.10
N ILE A 4 7.16 -0.36 -3.43
CA ILE A 4 6.63 0.26 -2.21
C ILE A 4 6.96 -0.65 -1.04
N ARG A 5 7.80 -0.15 -0.13
CA ARG A 5 8.24 -0.86 1.07
C ARG A 5 7.56 -0.28 2.31
N PHE A 6 6.85 -1.14 3.04
CA PHE A 6 6.29 -0.82 4.35
C PHE A 6 7.37 -0.98 5.42
N ARG A 7 7.88 0.14 5.95
CA ARG A 7 8.94 0.14 6.97
C ARG A 7 8.47 -0.50 8.28
N GLU A 8 7.27 -0.13 8.72
CA GLU A 8 6.66 -0.64 9.96
C GLU A 8 5.27 -1.22 9.66
N PRO A 9 5.18 -2.46 9.13
CA PRO A 9 3.91 -3.07 8.72
C PRO A 9 2.90 -3.22 9.86
N ARG A 10 3.36 -3.25 11.11
CA ARG A 10 2.48 -3.28 12.29
C ARG A 10 1.72 -1.97 12.51
N LYS A 11 2.30 -0.83 12.10
CA LYS A 11 1.65 0.48 12.19
C LYS A 11 0.75 0.72 10.99
N THR A 12 1.25 0.44 9.79
CA THR A 12 0.49 0.69 8.56
C THR A 12 -0.54 -0.38 8.23
N GLN A 13 -0.43 -1.57 8.87
CA GLN A 13 -1.34 -2.72 8.72
C GLN A 13 -1.83 -2.94 7.28
N PRO A 14 -0.92 -3.06 6.28
CA PRO A 14 -1.33 -3.13 4.89
C PRO A 14 -2.03 -4.46 4.61
N ASP A 15 -3.22 -4.39 4.02
CA ASP A 15 -3.90 -5.56 3.49
C ASP A 15 -3.33 -5.89 2.10
N PHE A 16 -2.31 -6.75 2.07
CA PHE A 16 -1.69 -7.16 0.81
C PHE A 16 -2.63 -7.96 -0.09
N THR A 17 -3.57 -8.71 0.48
CA THR A 17 -4.56 -9.45 -0.32
C THR A 17 -5.42 -8.47 -1.10
N TYR A 18 -5.97 -7.47 -0.42
CA TYR A 18 -6.74 -6.41 -1.05
C TYR A 18 -5.93 -5.63 -2.08
N LEU A 19 -4.70 -5.20 -1.74
CA LEU A 19 -3.86 -4.43 -2.64
C LEU A 19 -3.51 -5.20 -3.92
N LEU A 20 -3.21 -6.50 -3.82
CA LEU A 20 -2.93 -7.35 -4.98
C LEU A 20 -4.16 -7.56 -5.87
N HIS A 21 -5.35 -7.70 -5.28
CA HIS A 21 -6.60 -7.80 -6.03
C HIS A 21 -6.95 -6.51 -6.77
N MET A 22 -6.76 -5.36 -6.14
CA MET A 22 -7.11 -4.06 -6.71
C MET A 22 -6.07 -3.61 -7.76
N ILE A 23 -4.79 -3.80 -7.49
CA ILE A 23 -3.71 -3.32 -8.33
C ILE A 23 -3.29 -4.45 -9.26
N HIS A 24 -3.97 -4.58 -10.40
CA HIS A 24 -3.67 -5.64 -11.38
C HIS A 24 -2.19 -5.62 -11.80
N ASP A 25 -1.60 -6.78 -12.06
CA ASP A 25 -0.16 -6.99 -12.35
C ASP A 25 0.81 -6.56 -11.23
N SER A 26 0.31 -6.34 -10.02
CA SER A 26 1.18 -6.18 -8.84
C SER A 26 1.52 -7.53 -8.22
N PHE A 27 2.67 -7.58 -7.53
CA PHE A 27 3.12 -8.78 -6.82
C PHE A 27 3.99 -8.41 -5.62
N MET A 28 4.12 -9.33 -4.67
CA MET A 28 4.99 -9.14 -3.51
C MET A 28 6.42 -9.60 -3.82
N SER A 29 7.41 -8.74 -3.58
CA SER A 29 8.83 -9.12 -3.66
C SER A 29 9.42 -9.54 -2.30
N ARG A 30 8.79 -9.09 -1.20
CA ARG A 30 9.07 -9.43 0.20
C ARG A 30 7.78 -9.38 1.00
N ARG A 31 7.79 -9.94 2.22
CA ARG A 31 6.65 -9.90 3.15
C ARG A 31 6.13 -8.49 3.44
N ASN A 32 6.96 -7.47 3.34
CA ASN A 32 6.61 -6.07 3.60
C ASN A 32 6.79 -5.16 2.37
N THR A 33 6.81 -5.72 1.16
CA THR A 33 7.07 -4.95 -0.06
C THR A 33 6.17 -5.43 -1.19
N ILE A 34 5.49 -4.48 -1.84
CA ILE A 34 4.72 -4.70 -3.06
C ILE A 34 5.41 -4.01 -4.23
N VAL A 35 5.42 -4.68 -5.38
CA VAL A 35 5.91 -4.16 -6.66
C VAL A 35 4.69 -3.84 -7.52
N VAL A 36 4.61 -2.61 -8.01
CA VAL A 36 3.45 -2.06 -8.71
C VAL A 36 3.84 -1.62 -10.13
N PRO A 37 3.00 -1.82 -11.15
CA PRO A 37 3.24 -1.25 -12.48
C PRO A 37 3.33 0.28 -12.43
N GLY A 38 4.27 0.88 -13.16
CA GLY A 38 4.52 2.33 -13.07
C GLY A 38 3.29 3.20 -13.37
N GLY A 39 2.49 2.81 -14.36
CA GLY A 39 1.24 3.50 -14.71
C GLY A 39 0.11 3.39 -13.67
N LYS A 40 0.25 2.52 -12.67
CA LYS A 40 -0.75 2.33 -11.58
C LYS A 40 -0.28 2.93 -10.25
N MET A 41 0.81 3.70 -10.25
CA MET A 41 1.39 4.27 -9.04
C MET A 41 0.40 5.17 -8.28
N GLY A 42 -0.27 6.11 -8.96
CA GLY A 42 -1.23 7.01 -8.31
C GLY A 42 -2.37 6.27 -7.61
N PHE A 43 -2.95 5.27 -8.30
CA PHE A 43 -3.98 4.41 -7.74
C PHE A 43 -3.48 3.59 -6.54
N ALA A 44 -2.27 3.05 -6.61
CA ALA A 44 -1.68 2.35 -5.47
C ALA A 44 -1.44 3.28 -4.28
N MET A 45 -1.02 4.53 -4.52
CA MET A 45 -0.82 5.53 -3.47
C MET A 45 -2.15 5.91 -2.81
N GLU A 46 -3.23 6.05 -3.58
CA GLU A 46 -4.57 6.31 -3.05
C GLU A 46 -5.00 5.19 -2.08
N LEU A 47 -4.99 3.94 -2.54
CA LEU A 47 -5.39 2.78 -1.72
C LEU A 47 -4.55 2.62 -0.45
N ILE A 48 -3.24 2.93 -0.51
CA ILE A 48 -2.33 2.77 0.62
C ILE A 48 -2.42 3.95 1.60
N LEU A 49 -2.48 5.19 1.11
CA LEU A 49 -2.37 6.38 1.95
C LEU A 49 -3.71 6.87 2.48
N GLN A 50 -4.81 6.69 1.75
CA GLN A 50 -6.12 7.16 2.18
C GLN A 50 -6.50 6.72 3.61
N PRO A 51 -6.44 5.42 3.97
CA PRO A 51 -6.78 5.01 5.34
C PRO A 51 -5.82 5.58 6.40
N LEU A 52 -4.55 5.77 6.05
CA LEU A 52 -3.56 6.37 6.96
C LEU A 52 -3.86 7.86 7.21
N ILE A 53 -4.26 8.59 6.16
CA ILE A 53 -4.66 9.99 6.26
C ILE A 53 -5.94 10.11 7.11
N GLU A 54 -6.91 9.22 6.92
CA GLU A 54 -8.13 9.19 7.73
C GLU A 54 -7.81 8.97 9.23
N GLN A 55 -6.89 8.05 9.56
CA GLN A 55 -6.42 7.83 10.93
C GLN A 55 -5.72 9.07 11.51
N LEU A 56 -4.89 9.75 10.72
CA LEU A 56 -4.23 11.00 11.14
C LEU A 56 -5.23 12.11 11.43
N ILE A 57 -6.24 12.28 10.58
CA ILE A 57 -7.31 13.28 10.78
C ILE A 57 -8.10 12.97 12.05
N ARG A 58 -8.40 11.69 12.31
CA ARG A 58 -9.09 11.23 13.53
C ARG A 58 -8.25 11.29 14.79
N ARG A 59 -6.93 11.51 14.67
CA ARG A 59 -5.94 11.46 15.76
C ARG A 59 -5.85 10.09 16.45
N GLU A 60 -6.02 9.01 15.68
CA GLU A 60 -6.03 7.61 16.15
C GLU A 60 -4.68 6.90 15.95
N TYR A 61 -3.58 7.65 15.93
CA TYR A 61 -2.26 7.18 15.51
C TYR A 61 -1.33 6.81 16.67
#